data_AF-A0A4Q3RJT0-F1
#
_entry.id   AF-A0A4Q3RJT0-F1
#
_cell.length_a   1.000
_cell.length_b   1.000
_cell.length_c   1.000
_cell.angle_alpha   90.00
_cell.angle_beta   90.00
_cell.angle_gamma   90.00
#
_symmetry.space_group_name_H-M   'P 1'
#
loop_
_entity.id
_entity.type
_entity.pdbx_description
1 polymer ?
#
loop_
_entity_poly.entity_id
_entity_poly.type
_entity_poly.pdbx_seq_one_letter_code
_entity_poly.pdbx_strand_id
1 'polypeptide(L)'
;MDNNNVADEDAPKGLVLNARILWTFSAAYNANEDKSYLEIAARAYQYIEANFKDFDYGGYYWSVGKKGEAMEHKKQIYGIAFCLYGFAEYYKATGQPEVLNAAKECYILIEKYSSDTLNGGYLEALTREWQPIGDLRLSEKDANEKKTTNT
;
A
#
# COMPACT_ATOMS: atom_id res chain seq x y z
N MET A 1 11.05 16.26 -1.54
CA MET A 1 12.20 17.10 -1.95
C MET A 1 11.63 18.27 -2.70
N ASP A 2 12.05 19.49 -2.39
CA ASP A 2 11.70 20.65 -3.20
C ASP A 2 12.50 20.64 -4.53
N ASN A 3 12.24 21.63 -5.39
CA ASN A 3 12.98 21.78 -6.65
C ASN A 3 14.48 22.13 -6.44
N ASN A 4 14.95 22.24 -5.19
CA ASN A 4 16.31 22.55 -4.80
C ASN A 4 17.03 21.36 -4.13
N ASN A 5 16.47 20.14 -4.21
CA ASN A 5 16.98 18.94 -3.54
C ASN A 5 17.04 19.03 -2.00
N VAL A 6 16.24 19.90 -1.39
CA VAL A 6 16.09 19.94 0.07
C VAL A 6 15.02 18.94 0.48
N ALA A 7 15.36 18.07 1.44
CA ALA A 7 14.40 17.16 2.04
C ALA A 7 13.36 17.98 2.82
N ASP A 8 12.09 17.78 2.47
CA ASP A 8 10.98 18.27 3.27
C ASP A 8 10.66 17.20 4.32
N GLU A 9 11.05 17.45 5.57
CA GLU A 9 10.82 16.51 6.66
C GLU A 9 9.35 16.43 7.10
N ASP A 10 8.55 17.41 6.73
CA ASP A 10 7.14 17.50 7.10
C ASP A 10 6.22 16.96 5.99
N ALA A 11 6.80 16.52 4.86
CA ALA A 11 6.08 15.93 3.75
C ALA A 11 5.30 14.66 4.19
N PRO A 12 4.04 14.51 3.74
CA PRO A 12 3.28 13.27 3.92
C PRO A 12 3.99 12.07 3.30
N LYS A 13 3.84 10.90 3.92
CA LYS A 13 4.38 9.64 3.43
C LYS A 13 3.27 8.85 2.78
N GLY A 14 3.41 8.55 1.49
CA GLY A 14 2.45 7.76 0.72
C GLY A 14 2.64 6.25 0.89
N LEU A 15 1.55 5.50 0.88
CA LEU A 15 1.54 4.04 1.01
C LEU A 15 2.30 3.37 -0.13
N VAL A 16 1.98 3.75 -1.37
CA VAL A 16 2.58 3.17 -2.59
C VAL A 16 4.10 3.33 -2.59
N LEU A 17 4.61 4.48 -2.14
CA LEU A 17 6.05 4.71 -2.04
C LEU A 17 6.70 3.73 -1.04
N ASN A 18 6.13 3.59 0.15
CA ASN A 18 6.67 2.69 1.18
C ASN A 18 6.57 1.22 0.76
N ALA A 19 5.46 0.82 0.13
CA ALA A 19 5.29 -0.52 -0.41
C ALA A 19 6.29 -0.82 -1.54
N ARG A 20 6.61 0.16 -2.39
CA ARG A 20 7.66 0.02 -3.42
C ARG A 20 9.05 -0.10 -2.81
N ILE A 21 9.38 0.67 -1.77
CA ILE A 21 10.63 0.52 -1.02
C ILE A 21 10.73 -0.92 -0.47
N LEU A 22 9.67 -1.40 0.18
CA LEU A 22 9.62 -2.77 0.68
C LEU A 22 9.88 -3.78 -0.43
N TRP A 23 9.14 -3.71 -1.53
CA TRP A 23 9.29 -4.63 -2.65
C TRP A 23 10.70 -4.59 -3.23
N THR A 24 11.23 -3.40 -3.52
CA THR A 24 12.54 -3.23 -4.16
C THR A 24 13.67 -3.84 -3.32
N PHE A 25 13.71 -3.54 -2.03
CA PHE A 25 14.77 -4.07 -1.17
C PHE A 25 14.58 -5.56 -0.84
N SER A 26 13.34 -6.05 -0.81
CA SER A 26 13.07 -7.49 -0.71
C SER A 26 13.55 -8.25 -1.96
N ALA A 27 13.24 -7.73 -3.14
CA ALA A 27 13.69 -8.30 -4.41
C ALA A 27 15.22 -8.24 -4.55
N ALA A 28 15.85 -7.13 -4.12
CA ALA A 28 17.29 -6.99 -4.10
C ALA A 28 17.95 -8.06 -3.19
N TYR A 29 17.40 -8.28 -1.99
CA TYR A 29 17.86 -9.34 -1.09
C TYR A 29 17.66 -10.74 -1.69
N ASN A 30 16.52 -11.01 -2.32
CA ASN A 30 16.24 -12.27 -3.00
C ASN A 30 17.21 -12.55 -4.16
N ALA A 31 17.68 -11.50 -4.85
CA ALA A 31 18.65 -11.61 -5.94
C ALA A 31 20.10 -11.70 -5.43
N ASN A 32 20.39 -11.05 -4.30
CA ASN A 32 21.69 -11.01 -3.67
C ASN A 32 21.50 -10.86 -2.15
N GLU A 33 21.91 -11.87 -1.37
CA GLU A 33 21.68 -11.99 0.08
C GLU A 33 22.50 -11.00 0.93
N ASP A 34 22.67 -9.77 0.47
CA ASP A 34 23.25 -8.66 1.23
C ASP A 34 22.26 -8.21 2.31
N LYS A 35 22.64 -8.45 3.58
CA LYS A 35 21.81 -8.15 4.75
C LYS A 35 21.42 -6.68 4.85
N SER A 36 22.19 -5.75 4.27
CA SER A 36 21.83 -4.33 4.27
C SER A 36 20.51 -4.06 3.51
N TYR A 37 20.21 -4.84 2.47
CA TYR A 37 18.92 -4.76 1.78
C TYR A 37 17.80 -5.28 2.65
N LEU A 38 18.03 -6.39 3.36
CA LEU A 38 17.04 -6.96 4.27
C LEU A 38 16.70 -6.00 5.42
N GLU A 39 17.69 -5.27 5.96
CA GLU A 39 17.47 -4.26 7.00
C GLU A 39 16.55 -3.13 6.52
N ILE A 40 16.72 -2.66 5.28
CA ILE A 40 15.86 -1.62 4.70
C ILE A 40 14.45 -2.17 4.43
N ALA A 41 14.34 -3.39 3.90
CA ALA A 41 13.06 -4.06 3.70
C ALA A 41 12.30 -4.25 5.03
N ALA A 42 12.99 -4.72 6.07
CA ALA A 42 12.42 -4.89 7.40
C ALA A 42 11.92 -3.58 7.98
N ARG A 43 12.70 -2.49 7.86
CA ARG A 43 12.27 -1.15 8.27
C ARG A 43 11.02 -0.70 7.54
N ALA A 44 10.94 -0.91 6.22
CA ALA A 44 9.78 -0.52 5.42
C ALA A 44 8.53 -1.32 5.83
N TYR A 45 8.65 -2.65 5.98
CA TYR A 45 7.57 -3.52 6.44
C TYR A 45 7.02 -3.09 7.80
N GLN A 46 7.90 -2.91 8.78
CA GLN A 46 7.53 -2.47 10.12
C GLN A 46 6.83 -1.10 10.09
N TYR A 47 7.31 -0.18 9.27
CA TYR A 47 6.70 1.14 9.14
C TYR A 47 5.29 1.08 8.53
N ILE A 48 5.09 0.23 7.51
CA ILE A 48 3.77 0.00 6.89
C ILE A 48 2.79 -0.57 7.91
N GLU A 49 3.14 -1.69 8.56
CA GLU A 49 2.25 -2.34 9.54
C GLU A 49 1.94 -1.44 10.74
N ALA A 50 2.90 -0.62 11.20
CA ALA A 50 2.70 0.21 12.38
C ALA A 50 1.88 1.48 12.13
N ASN A 51 2.02 2.11 10.96
CA ASN A 51 1.48 3.46 10.74
C ASN A 51 0.39 3.52 9.66
N PHE A 52 0.49 2.68 8.63
CA PHE A 52 -0.46 2.70 7.53
C PHE A 52 -1.63 1.75 7.75
N LYS A 53 -1.44 0.68 8.54
CA LYS A 53 -2.50 -0.28 8.82
C LYS A 53 -3.62 0.38 9.62
N ASP A 54 -4.85 0.20 9.15
CA ASP A 54 -6.04 0.62 9.88
C ASP A 54 -6.53 -0.54 10.74
N PHE A 55 -6.24 -0.49 12.03
CA PHE A 55 -6.60 -1.55 12.97
C PHE A 55 -8.10 -1.63 13.27
N ASP A 56 -8.87 -0.57 12.97
CA ASP A 56 -10.31 -0.55 13.24
C ASP A 56 -11.13 -1.20 12.12
N TYR A 57 -10.77 -0.90 10.86
CA TYR A 57 -11.53 -1.34 9.68
C TYR A 57 -10.75 -2.29 8.74
N GLY A 58 -9.48 -2.56 9.03
CA GLY A 58 -8.59 -3.33 8.15
C GLY A 58 -8.11 -2.54 6.94
N GLY A 59 -7.14 -3.11 6.23
CA GLY A 59 -6.49 -2.47 5.08
C GLY A 59 -5.57 -1.32 5.49
N TYR A 60 -5.23 -0.44 4.55
CA TYR A 60 -4.18 0.55 4.73
C TYR A 60 -4.65 1.94 4.32
N TYR A 61 -4.20 2.97 5.04
CA TYR A 61 -4.39 4.37 4.68
C TYR A 61 -3.57 4.74 3.46
N TRP A 62 -4.07 5.68 2.65
CA TRP A 62 -3.36 6.09 1.45
C TRP A 62 -2.08 6.90 1.76
N SER A 63 -2.16 7.74 2.79
CA SER A 63 -1.03 8.54 3.26
C SER A 63 -1.10 8.74 4.78
N VAL A 64 0.08 8.92 5.37
CA VAL A 64 0.27 9.28 6.78
C VAL A 64 1.12 10.53 6.88
N GLY A 65 0.96 11.28 7.97
CA GLY A 65 1.77 12.44 8.26
C GLY A 65 3.17 12.06 8.74
N LYS A 66 3.95 13.07 9.13
CA LYS A 66 5.36 12.91 9.54
C LYS A 66 5.52 11.88 10.66
N LYS A 67 4.59 11.89 11.63
CA LYS A 67 4.64 11.05 12.84
C LYS A 67 3.84 9.76 12.70
N GLY A 68 3.31 9.46 11.52
CA GLY A 68 2.55 8.24 11.25
C GLY A 68 1.04 8.35 11.50
N GLU A 69 0.55 9.54 11.83
CA GLU A 69 -0.88 9.82 11.91
C GLU A 69 -1.56 9.67 10.54
N ALA A 70 -2.70 9.01 10.50
CA ALA A 70 -3.45 8.84 9.25
C ALA A 70 -3.90 10.19 8.70
N MET A 71 -3.63 10.45 7.42
CA MET A 71 -4.00 11.70 6.73
C MET A 71 -5.13 11.46 5.72
N GLU A 72 -5.02 10.41 4.92
CA GLU A 72 -6.03 10.06 3.91
C GLU A 72 -6.65 8.69 4.20
N HIS A 73 -7.87 8.73 4.70
CA HIS A 73 -8.57 7.56 5.22
C HIS A 73 -9.27 6.68 4.16
N LYS A 74 -9.38 7.17 2.92
CA LYS A 74 -9.97 6.38 1.82
C LYS A 74 -9.13 5.13 1.57
N LYS A 75 -9.81 4.00 1.33
CA LYS A 75 -9.18 2.73 0.95
C LYS A 75 -8.98 2.73 -0.56
N GLN A 76 -7.78 3.10 -0.98
CA GLN A 76 -7.41 2.98 -2.39
C GLN A 76 -6.90 1.57 -2.67
N ILE A 77 -7.61 0.84 -3.53
CA ILE A 77 -7.32 -0.56 -3.86
C ILE A 77 -5.94 -0.69 -4.51
N TYR A 78 -5.54 0.30 -5.31
CA TYR A 78 -4.19 0.39 -5.87
C TYR A 78 -3.11 0.35 -4.79
N GLY A 79 -3.27 1.11 -3.70
CA GLY A 79 -2.33 1.13 -2.59
C GLY A 79 -2.25 -0.22 -1.86
N ILE A 80 -3.40 -0.84 -1.61
CA ILE A 80 -3.48 -2.15 -0.93
C ILE A 80 -2.90 -3.26 -1.81
N ALA A 81 -3.07 -3.18 -3.15
CA ALA A 81 -2.45 -4.11 -4.09
C ALA A 81 -0.92 -3.99 -4.08
N PHE A 82 -0.37 -2.77 -3.96
CA PHE A 82 1.08 -2.59 -3.77
C PHE A 82 1.57 -3.17 -2.45
N CYS A 83 0.80 -3.06 -1.36
CA CYS A 83 1.12 -3.75 -0.11
C CYS A 83 1.14 -5.27 -0.29
N LEU A 84 0.11 -5.86 -0.92
CA LEU A 84 0.08 -7.28 -1.25
C LEU A 84 1.36 -7.70 -2.01
N TYR A 85 1.74 -6.93 -3.03
CA TYR A 85 2.92 -7.21 -3.84
C TYR A 85 4.23 -7.12 -3.02
N GLY A 86 4.39 -6.05 -2.23
CA GLY A 86 5.56 -5.88 -1.36
C GLY A 86 5.66 -6.96 -0.28
N PHE A 87 4.55 -7.32 0.37
CA PHE A 87 4.51 -8.37 1.38
C PHE A 87 4.80 -9.75 0.79
N ALA A 88 4.30 -10.06 -0.40
CA ALA A 88 4.60 -11.32 -1.07
C ALA A 88 6.11 -11.47 -1.35
N GLU A 89 6.77 -10.41 -1.83
CA GLU A 89 8.21 -10.42 -2.11
C GLU A 89 9.03 -10.49 -0.81
N TYR A 90 8.61 -9.77 0.23
CA TYR A 90 9.27 -9.79 1.55
C TYR A 90 9.10 -11.14 2.27
N TYR A 91 7.94 -11.79 2.11
CA TYR A 91 7.73 -13.14 2.60
C TYR A 91 8.66 -14.13 1.89
N LYS A 92 8.81 -14.01 0.57
CA LYS A 92 9.77 -14.83 -0.18
C LYS A 92 11.21 -14.67 0.34
N ALA A 93 11.58 -13.46 0.75
CA ALA A 93 12.90 -13.15 1.31
C ALA A 93 13.13 -13.70 2.73
N THR A 94 12.08 -13.85 3.54
CA THR A 94 12.24 -14.08 4.99
C THR A 94 11.54 -15.32 5.54
N GLY A 95 10.53 -15.83 4.85
CA GLY A 95 9.69 -16.95 5.30
C GLY A 95 8.83 -16.65 6.53
N GLN A 96 8.72 -15.38 6.96
CA GLN A 96 7.99 -14.98 8.18
C GLN A 96 6.47 -15.18 8.04
N PRO A 97 5.83 -16.07 8.81
CA PRO A 97 4.40 -16.37 8.67
C PRO A 97 3.47 -15.17 8.83
N GLU A 98 3.84 -14.20 9.67
CA GLU A 98 3.11 -12.95 9.88
C GLU A 98 3.02 -12.10 8.62
N VAL A 99 4.07 -12.07 7.80
CA VAL A 99 4.10 -11.34 6.52
C VAL A 99 3.15 -12.00 5.52
N LEU A 100 3.12 -13.33 5.49
CA LEU A 100 2.17 -14.07 4.66
C LEU A 100 0.72 -13.81 5.08
N ASN A 101 0.46 -13.69 6.39
CA ASN A 101 -0.87 -13.38 6.89
C ASN A 101 -1.29 -11.95 6.49
N ALA A 102 -0.38 -10.97 6.58
CA ALA A 102 -0.64 -9.60 6.11
C ALA A 102 -0.92 -9.56 4.59
N ALA A 103 -0.17 -10.31 3.78
CA ALA A 103 -0.42 -10.44 2.35
C ALA A 103 -1.81 -11.04 2.05
N LYS A 104 -2.17 -12.13 2.74
CA LYS A 104 -3.50 -12.75 2.60
C LYS A 104 -4.61 -11.80 3.03
N GLU A 105 -4.40 -11.01 4.09
CA GLU A 105 -5.34 -9.99 4.53
C GLU A 105 -5.60 -8.96 3.43
N CYS A 106 -4.55 -8.43 2.79
CA CYS A 106 -4.70 -7.53 1.64
C CYS A 106 -5.55 -8.16 0.53
N TYR A 107 -5.22 -9.39 0.13
CA TYR A 107 -5.97 -10.10 -0.92
C TYR A 107 -7.44 -10.27 -0.56
N ILE A 108 -7.74 -10.77 0.64
CA ILE A 108 -9.11 -10.99 1.12
C ILE A 108 -9.90 -9.68 1.11
N LEU A 109 -9.30 -8.57 1.55
CA LEU A 109 -9.97 -7.27 1.57
C LEU A 109 -10.27 -6.76 0.15
N ILE A 110 -9.33 -6.90 -0.78
CA ILE A 110 -9.53 -6.53 -2.19
C ILE A 110 -10.68 -7.34 -2.79
N GLU A 111 -10.63 -8.66 -2.69
CA GLU A 111 -11.68 -9.53 -3.24
C GLU A 111 -13.04 -9.25 -2.61
N LYS A 112 -13.08 -9.08 -1.28
CA LYS A 112 -14.33 -8.89 -0.55
C LYS A 112 -15.04 -7.59 -0.89
N TYR A 113 -14.29 -6.50 -1.03
CA TYR A 113 -14.89 -5.15 -1.09
C TYR A 113 -14.79 -4.49 -2.47
N SER A 114 -13.84 -4.90 -3.30
CA SER A 114 -13.58 -4.24 -4.58
C SER A 114 -14.05 -5.05 -5.80
N SER A 115 -14.17 -6.37 -5.70
CA SER A 115 -14.59 -7.21 -6.83
C SER A 115 -15.99 -6.87 -7.34
N ASP A 116 -16.09 -6.40 -8.59
CA ASP A 116 -17.37 -6.15 -9.28
C ASP A 116 -17.78 -7.42 -10.04
N THR A 117 -18.57 -8.26 -9.39
CA THR A 117 -19.03 -9.54 -9.95
C THR A 117 -20.06 -9.38 -11.09
N LEU A 118 -20.68 -8.21 -11.22
CA LEU A 118 -21.69 -7.94 -12.25
C LEU A 118 -21.04 -7.51 -13.56
N ASN A 119 -20.05 -6.62 -13.51
CA ASN A 119 -19.40 -6.05 -14.70
C ASN A 119 -17.93 -6.50 -14.88
N GLY A 120 -17.41 -7.34 -13.98
CA GLY A 120 -16.02 -7.75 -13.92
C GLY A 120 -15.07 -6.63 -13.45
N GLY A 121 -13.91 -7.01 -12.91
CA GLY A 121 -12.87 -6.08 -12.46
C GLY A 121 -13.05 -5.62 -11.02
N TYR A 122 -12.41 -4.50 -10.69
CA TYR A 122 -12.24 -4.02 -9.31
C TYR A 122 -12.59 -2.53 -9.19
N LEU A 123 -13.35 -2.16 -8.16
CA LEU A 123 -13.58 -0.78 -7.74
C LEU A 123 -12.27 -0.14 -7.28
N GLU A 124 -12.02 1.12 -7.61
CA GLU A 124 -10.71 1.74 -7.34
C GLU A 124 -10.54 2.24 -5.91
N ALA A 125 -11.61 2.79 -5.33
CA ALA A 125 -11.56 3.44 -4.03
C ALA A 125 -12.86 3.23 -3.24
N LEU A 126 -12.71 3.00 -1.94
CA LEU A 126 -13.80 2.90 -0.98
C LEU A 126 -13.58 3.87 0.20
N THR A 127 -14.64 4.16 0.96
CA THR A 127 -14.50 4.88 2.23
C THR A 127 -13.64 4.07 3.20
N ARG A 128 -13.26 4.67 4.34
CA ARG A 128 -12.50 3.98 5.39
C ARG A 128 -13.20 2.69 5.84
N GLU A 129 -14.53 2.73 5.91
CA GLU A 129 -15.44 1.65 6.33
C GLU A 129 -15.87 0.73 5.17
N TRP A 130 -15.14 0.76 4.05
CA TRP A 130 -15.39 -0.06 2.86
C TRP A 130 -16.75 0.18 2.20
N GLN A 131 -17.27 1.41 2.27
CA GLN A 131 -18.48 1.78 1.52
C GLN A 131 -18.12 2.33 0.13
N PRO A 132 -18.98 2.13 -0.89
CA PRO A 132 -18.76 2.71 -2.21
C PRO A 132 -18.69 4.25 -2.15
N ILE A 133 -17.75 4.85 -2.88
CA ILE A 133 -17.65 6.31 -3.04
C ILE A 133 -18.19 6.70 -4.42
N GLY A 134 -18.93 7.81 -4.48
CA GLY A 134 -19.36 8.39 -5.77
C GLY A 134 -18.22 9.07 -6.57
N ASP A 135 -17.08 9.33 -5.92
CA ASP A 135 -15.88 9.93 -6.50
C ASP A 135 -14.69 8.97 -6.33
N LEU A 136 -14.28 8.36 -7.43
CA LEU A 136 -13.33 7.24 -7.48
C LEU A 136 -11.91 7.67 -7.88
N ARG A 137 -11.69 8.96 -8.13
CA ARG A 137 -10.43 9.50 -8.64
C ARG A 137 -9.26 9.29 -7.68
N LEU A 138 -8.09 8.94 -8.22
CA LEU A 138 -6.82 8.83 -7.49
C LEU A 138 -6.21 10.21 -7.17
N SER A 139 -6.51 11.23 -8.00
CA SER A 139 -6.13 12.62 -7.82
C SER A 139 -7.19 13.58 -8.42
N GLU A 140 -7.19 14.87 -8.03
CA GLU A 140 -8.10 15.88 -8.60
C GLU A 140 -7.96 16.03 -10.13
N LYS A 141 -6.84 15.58 -10.70
CA LYS A 141 -6.54 15.65 -12.13
C LYS A 141 -7.03 14.45 -12.93
N ASP A 142 -7.46 13.37 -12.27
CA ASP A 142 -7.90 12.16 -12.97
C ASP A 142 -9.36 12.27 -13.41
N ALA A 143 -9.68 11.65 -14.54
CA ALA A 143 -11.07 11.46 -14.95
C ALA A 143 -11.78 10.54 -13.93
N ASN A 144 -13.05 10.80 -13.60
CA ASN A 144 -13.84 9.98 -12.66
C ASN A 144 -14.27 8.64 -13.31
N GLU A 145 -13.29 7.85 -13.74
CA GLU A 145 -13.49 6.52 -14.28
C GLU A 145 -13.59 5.50 -13.16
N LYS A 146 -14.46 4.50 -13.34
CA LYS A 146 -14.80 3.54 -12.28
C LYS A 146 -13.81 2.38 -12.16
N LYS A 147 -12.87 2.23 -13.09
CA LYS A 147 -12.03 1.04 -13.28
C LYS A 147 -10.62 1.42 -13.74
N THR A 148 -9.65 0.65 -13.28
CA THR A 148 -8.22 0.85 -13.56
C THR A 148 -7.89 0.72 -15.05
N THR A 149 -7.10 1.66 -15.55
CA THR A 149 -6.52 1.66 -16.90
C THR A 149 -5.01 1.35 -16.91
N ASN A 150 -4.44 0.96 -15.77
CA ASN A 150 -3.04 0.53 -15.69
C ASN A 150 -2.86 -0.82 -16.41
N THR A 151 -2.53 -0.77 -17.70
CA THR A 151 -1.99 -1.88 -18.52
C THR A 151 -0.48 -1.80 -18.64
#